data_AF-S9U9G9-F1
#
_entry.id   AF-S9U9G9-F1
#
_cell.length_a   1.000
_cell.length_b   1.000
_cell.length_c   1.000
_cell.angle_alpha   90.00
_cell.angle_beta   90.00
_cell.angle_gamma   90.00
#
_symmetry.space_group_name_H-M   'P 1'
#
loop_
_entity.id
_entity.type
_entity.pdbx_description
1 polymer ?
#
loop_
_entity_poly.entity_id
_entity_poly.type
_entity_poly.pdbx_seq_one_letter_code
_entity_poly.pdbx_strand_id
1 'polypeptide(L)'
;MSRVNHVFRHHLKRFGADHFIYNAVMQAAAFAKDFALCEQLFKEMDTLGLEPNAQTYVNMMLAAKLCGLPRDKCEAYFVEGIQKEMIPSVLRIDTEFQMWMDQLDRLGSFTSGKGYLSVNEEGAKPMPKDMFALWGWHRSESKFVSRDKIIKEQVRSRVHGGKEMVGTVFTKALRRPWALYNGMLPFDFRGPAYRRPTSFKDAPSFGTQRTGKAY
;
A
#
# COMPACT_ATOMS: atom_id res chain seq x y z
N MET A 1 10.62 -16.37 4.80
CA MET A 1 11.68 -15.51 5.39
C MET A 1 12.99 -15.47 4.60
N SER A 2 13.54 -16.58 4.05
CA SER A 2 14.86 -16.56 3.35
C SER A 2 15.01 -15.47 2.27
N ARG A 3 14.04 -15.33 1.35
CA ARG A 3 14.07 -14.28 0.31
C ARG A 3 13.97 -12.86 0.87
N VAL A 4 13.19 -12.66 1.93
CA VAL A 4 13.07 -11.36 2.62
C VAL A 4 14.41 -10.97 3.22
N ASN A 5 15.11 -11.91 3.86
CA ASN A 5 16.43 -11.66 4.42
C ASN A 5 17.48 -11.34 3.34
N HIS A 6 17.38 -11.95 2.16
CA HIS A 6 18.24 -11.61 1.03
C HIS A 6 18.02 -10.16 0.55
N VAL A 7 16.76 -9.74 0.42
CA VAL A 7 16.41 -8.35 0.08
C VAL A 7 16.88 -7.38 1.16
N PHE A 8 16.69 -7.73 2.44
CA PHE A 8 17.14 -6.93 3.57
C PHE A 8 18.66 -6.71 3.54
N ARG A 9 19.43 -7.79 3.41
CA ARG A 9 20.90 -7.73 3.29
C ARG A 9 21.34 -6.89 2.09
N HIS A 10 20.66 -7.02 0.95
CA HIS A 10 20.99 -6.21 -0.23
C HIS A 10 20.69 -4.72 0.00
N HIS A 11 19.58 -4.39 0.65
CA HIS A 11 19.24 -3.01 0.98
C HIS A 11 20.28 -2.39 1.93
N LEU A 12 20.64 -3.10 3.00
CA LEU A 12 21.68 -2.66 3.93
C LEU A 12 23.01 -2.40 3.24
N LYS A 13 23.40 -3.25 2.27
CA LYS A 13 24.64 -3.06 1.49
C LYS A 13 24.62 -1.83 0.59
N ARG A 14 23.45 -1.47 0.04
CA ARG A 14 23.34 -0.41 -0.99
C ARG A 14 22.97 0.95 -0.42
N PHE A 15 22.04 0.98 0.53
CA PHE A 15 21.45 2.20 1.07
C PHE A 15 21.69 2.36 2.57
N GLY A 16 22.01 1.26 3.27
CA GLY A 16 22.14 1.27 4.73
C GLY A 16 20.83 0.93 5.45
N ALA A 17 20.81 1.23 6.75
CA ALA A 17 19.68 1.02 7.63
C ALA A 17 18.69 2.20 7.53
N ASP A 18 17.46 1.91 7.11
CA ASP A 18 16.42 2.91 6.90
C ASP A 18 15.10 2.48 7.54
N HIS A 19 14.27 3.44 7.96
CA HIS A 19 12.93 3.18 8.50
C HIS A 19 12.05 2.33 7.57
N PHE A 20 12.15 2.54 6.25
CA PHE A 20 11.35 1.81 5.27
C PHE A 20 11.65 0.31 5.25
N ILE A 21 12.94 -0.07 5.24
CA ILE A 21 13.32 -1.47 5.15
C ILE A 21 13.05 -2.20 6.46
N TYR A 22 13.34 -1.57 7.61
CA TYR A 22 13.05 -2.15 8.92
C TYR A 22 11.56 -2.38 9.11
N ASN A 23 10.72 -1.38 8.81
CA ASN A 23 9.27 -1.53 8.90
C ASN A 23 8.73 -2.59 7.94
N ALA A 24 9.25 -2.71 6.73
CA ALA A 24 8.83 -3.74 5.78
C ALA A 24 9.20 -5.16 6.28
N VAL A 25 10.40 -5.35 6.82
CA VAL A 25 10.85 -6.66 7.35
C VAL A 25 10.09 -7.01 8.63
N MET A 26 9.84 -6.04 9.52
CA MET A 26 9.01 -6.24 10.71
C MET A 26 7.58 -6.64 10.34
N GLN A 27 6.96 -5.99 9.36
CA GLN A 27 5.64 -6.37 8.89
C GLN A 27 5.64 -7.80 8.29
N ALA A 28 6.68 -8.17 7.55
CA ALA A 28 6.83 -9.52 7.03
C ALA A 28 7.00 -10.56 8.15
N ALA A 29 7.77 -10.24 9.19
CA ALA A 29 7.94 -11.08 10.37
C ALA A 29 6.63 -11.22 11.17
N ALA A 30 5.84 -10.14 11.27
CA ALA A 30 4.50 -10.16 11.88
C ALA A 30 3.58 -11.16 11.16
N PHE A 31 3.52 -11.12 9.82
CA PHE A 31 2.74 -12.09 9.04
C PHE A 31 3.30 -13.51 9.10
N ALA A 32 4.61 -13.67 9.30
CA ALA A 32 5.24 -14.97 9.54
C ALA A 32 5.00 -15.51 10.97
N LYS A 33 4.31 -14.75 11.83
CA LYS A 33 4.10 -15.05 13.25
C LYS A 33 5.39 -15.18 14.06
N ASP A 34 6.42 -14.44 13.67
CA ASP A 34 7.71 -14.40 14.36
C ASP A 34 7.83 -13.11 15.18
N PHE A 35 7.20 -13.11 16.36
CA PHE A 35 7.21 -11.96 17.26
C PHE A 35 8.60 -11.68 17.84
N ALA A 36 9.40 -12.72 18.09
CA ALA A 36 10.75 -12.56 18.62
C ALA A 36 11.64 -11.79 17.64
N LEU A 37 11.53 -12.07 16.34
CA LEU A 37 12.23 -11.32 15.31
C LEU A 37 11.73 -9.87 15.23
N CYS A 38 10.43 -9.62 15.38
CA CYS A 38 9.89 -8.26 15.43
C CYS A 38 10.48 -7.45 16.60
N GLU A 39 10.54 -8.03 17.81
CA GLU A 39 11.15 -7.38 18.97
C GLU A 39 12.66 -7.13 18.79
N GLN A 40 13.38 -8.07 18.16
CA GLN A 40 14.79 -7.89 17.84
C GLN A 40 14.99 -6.70 16.90
N LEU A 41 14.23 -6.65 15.80
CA LEU A 41 14.30 -5.54 14.84
C LEU A 41 13.90 -4.21 15.47
N PHE A 42 12.91 -4.21 16.36
CA PHE A 42 12.50 -3.02 17.12
C PHE A 42 13.65 -2.48 17.99
N LYS A 43 14.35 -3.36 18.72
CA LYS A 43 15.52 -2.97 19.52
C LYS A 43 16.71 -2.57 18.66
N GLU A 44 16.92 -3.22 17.52
CA GLU A 44 17.96 -2.85 16.56
C GLU A 44 17.73 -1.45 15.98
N MET A 45 16.48 -1.03 15.77
CA MET A 45 16.19 0.34 15.35
C MET A 45 16.68 1.36 16.38
N ASP A 46 16.39 1.14 17.67
CA ASP A 46 16.87 2.01 18.75
C ASP A 46 18.40 2.06 18.82
N THR A 47 19.10 0.92 18.66
CA THR A 47 20.58 0.89 18.72
C THR A 47 21.25 1.56 17.52
N LEU A 48 20.58 1.58 16.37
CA LEU A 48 21.04 2.26 15.17
C LEU A 48 20.67 3.75 15.12
N GLY A 49 19.98 4.26 16.15
CA GLY A 49 19.48 5.63 16.20
C GLY A 49 18.33 5.91 15.23
N LEU A 50 17.63 4.86 14.79
CA LEU A 50 16.42 4.97 14.00
C LEU A 50 15.22 5.03 14.95
N GLU A 51 14.72 6.22 15.25
CA GLU A 51 13.55 6.37 16.13
C GLU A 51 12.34 5.59 15.58
N PRO A 52 11.75 4.68 16.36
CA PRO A 52 10.57 3.93 15.96
C PRO A 52 9.44 4.88 15.54
N ASN A 53 8.90 4.69 14.34
CA ASN A 53 7.84 5.56 13.84
C ASN A 53 6.44 4.95 14.08
N ALA A 54 5.38 5.68 13.72
CA ALA A 54 4.00 5.19 13.85
C ALA A 54 3.80 3.80 13.19
N GLN A 55 4.39 3.59 12.01
CA GLN A 55 4.29 2.30 11.31
C GLN A 55 5.00 1.17 12.08
N THR A 56 6.12 1.46 12.75
CA THR A 56 6.84 0.51 13.59
C THR A 56 5.94 0.00 14.72
N TYR A 57 5.27 0.91 15.44
CA TYR A 57 4.34 0.56 16.50
C TYR A 57 3.12 -0.22 16.00
N VAL A 58 2.55 0.18 14.86
CA VAL A 58 1.45 -0.56 14.21
C VAL A 58 1.88 -1.98 13.83
N ASN A 59 3.11 -2.16 13.34
CA ASN A 59 3.66 -3.48 13.01
C ASN A 59 3.83 -4.36 14.28
N MET A 60 4.24 -3.77 15.41
CA MET A 60 4.34 -4.49 16.69
C MET A 60 2.96 -4.93 17.20
N MET A 61 1.95 -4.05 17.13
CA MET A 61 0.56 -4.37 17.46
C MET A 61 0.01 -5.49 16.57
N LEU A 62 0.27 -5.42 15.26
CA LEU A 62 -0.10 -6.46 14.30
C LEU A 62 0.58 -7.79 14.63
N ALA A 63 1.89 -7.78 14.91
CA ALA A 63 2.65 -8.98 15.26
C ALA A 63 2.11 -9.63 16.53
N ALA A 64 1.86 -8.84 17.57
CA ALA A 64 1.30 -9.31 18.82
C ALA A 64 -0.09 -9.95 18.63
N LYS A 65 -0.94 -9.31 17.83
CA LYS A 65 -2.27 -9.83 17.47
C LYS A 65 -2.19 -11.15 16.69
N LEU A 66 -1.37 -11.22 15.64
CA LEU A 66 -1.25 -12.41 14.79
C LEU A 66 -0.59 -13.60 15.52
N CYS A 67 0.24 -13.33 16.51
CA CYS A 67 0.85 -14.34 17.38
C CYS A 67 -0.07 -14.74 18.56
N GLY A 68 -1.25 -14.13 18.70
CA GLY A 68 -2.20 -14.45 19.76
C GLY A 68 -1.75 -13.99 21.16
N LEU A 69 -0.92 -12.94 21.24
CA LEU A 69 -0.51 -12.36 22.51
C LEU A 69 -1.68 -11.64 23.22
N PRO A 70 -1.61 -11.48 24.56
CA PRO A 70 -2.62 -10.75 25.31
C PRO A 70 -2.81 -9.32 24.79
N ARG A 71 -4.05 -8.83 24.88
CA ARG A 71 -4.43 -7.46 24.49
C ARG A 71 -3.55 -6.41 25.19
N ASP A 72 -3.20 -6.65 26.44
CA ASP A 72 -2.36 -5.77 27.26
C ASP A 72 -0.98 -5.52 26.63
N LYS A 73 -0.40 -6.52 25.94
CA LYS A 73 0.88 -6.33 25.23
C LYS A 73 0.72 -5.43 24.01
N CYS A 74 -0.38 -5.57 23.27
CA CYS A 74 -0.67 -4.67 22.16
C CYS A 74 -0.90 -3.23 22.64
N GLU A 75 -1.61 -3.09 23.77
CA GLU A 75 -1.88 -1.79 24.39
C GLU A 75 -0.60 -1.15 24.91
N ALA A 76 0.32 -1.91 25.48
CA ALA A 76 1.61 -1.40 25.93
C ALA A 76 2.41 -0.75 24.79
N TYR A 77 2.48 -1.38 23.62
CA TYR A 77 3.14 -0.77 22.44
C TYR A 77 2.40 0.46 21.93
N PHE A 78 1.06 0.47 21.99
CA PHE A 78 0.27 1.62 21.60
C PHE A 78 0.52 2.83 22.52
N VAL A 79 0.50 2.59 23.84
CA VAL A 79 0.79 3.61 24.86
C VAL A 79 2.22 4.11 24.73
N GLU A 80 3.20 3.23 24.48
CA GLU A 80 4.58 3.63 24.23
C GLU A 80 4.69 4.53 23.01
N GLY A 81 4.00 4.19 21.91
CA GLY A 81 3.97 5.01 20.69
C GLY A 81 3.35 6.39 20.88
N ILE A 82 2.36 6.52 21.78
CA ILE A 82 1.80 7.82 22.17
C ILE A 82 2.76 8.60 23.06
N GLN A 83 3.39 7.93 24.04
CA GLN A 83 4.35 8.57 24.95
C GLN A 83 5.56 9.15 24.21
N LYS A 84 6.03 8.47 23.14
CA LYS A 84 7.08 9.00 22.27
C LYS A 84 6.57 9.97 21.20
N GLU A 85 5.29 10.37 21.25
CA GLU A 85 4.64 11.31 20.32
C GLU A 85 4.66 10.85 18.84
N MET A 86 4.84 9.55 18.60
CA MET A 86 4.91 8.98 17.25
C MET A 86 3.52 8.72 16.68
N ILE A 87 2.56 8.36 17.55
CA ILE A 87 1.16 8.21 17.21
C ILE A 87 0.39 9.39 17.82
N PRO A 88 -0.08 10.35 17.00
CA PRO A 88 -0.90 11.43 17.51
C PRO A 88 -2.30 10.89 17.86
N SER A 89 -2.66 11.00 19.14
CA SER A 89 -3.99 10.67 19.65
C SER A 89 -4.80 11.93 19.94
N VAL A 90 -6.04 11.99 19.45
CA VAL A 90 -7.00 13.08 19.70
C VAL A 90 -8.07 12.66 20.70
N LEU A 91 -8.47 11.39 20.71
CA LEU A 91 -9.46 10.83 21.62
C LEU A 91 -8.77 10.22 22.84
N ARG A 92 -9.57 9.63 23.73
CA ARG A 92 -9.06 8.88 24.88
C ARG A 92 -8.32 7.63 24.38
N ILE A 93 -7.18 7.34 25.01
CA ILE A 93 -6.23 6.30 24.59
C ILE A 93 -6.90 4.92 24.38
N ASP A 94 -7.77 4.52 25.30
CA ASP A 94 -8.55 3.28 25.23
C ASP A 94 -9.45 3.20 23.98
N THR A 95 -10.12 4.30 23.63
CA THR A 95 -11.03 4.36 22.48
C THR A 95 -10.27 4.31 21.17
N GLU A 96 -9.13 4.99 21.08
CA GLU A 96 -8.28 4.91 19.88
C GLU A 96 -7.66 3.53 19.72
N PHE A 97 -7.16 2.96 20.82
CA PHE A 97 -6.63 1.60 20.80
C PHE A 97 -7.68 0.61 20.31
N GLN A 98 -8.93 0.73 20.80
CA GLN A 98 -10.04 -0.09 20.31
C GLN A 98 -10.28 0.13 18.82
N MET A 99 -10.26 1.37 18.32
CA MET A 99 -10.40 1.67 16.89
C MET A 99 -9.30 1.01 16.05
N TRP A 100 -8.04 1.07 16.51
CA TRP A 100 -6.91 0.42 15.85
C TRP A 100 -7.09 -1.11 15.81
N MET A 101 -7.49 -1.70 16.94
CA MET A 101 -7.75 -3.14 17.01
C MET A 101 -8.90 -3.56 16.08
N ASP A 102 -9.98 -2.79 16.03
CA ASP A 102 -11.11 -3.01 15.11
C ASP A 102 -10.65 -2.93 13.64
N GLN A 103 -9.79 -1.98 13.27
CA GLN A 103 -9.22 -1.93 11.91
C GLN A 103 -8.38 -3.16 11.61
N LEU A 104 -7.54 -3.60 12.56
CA LEU A 104 -6.74 -4.81 12.40
C LEU A 104 -7.62 -6.08 12.31
N ASP A 105 -8.76 -6.14 13.00
CA ASP A 105 -9.72 -7.26 12.86
C ASP A 105 -10.39 -7.27 11.49
N ARG A 106 -10.77 -6.09 10.98
CA ARG A 106 -11.32 -5.94 9.63
C ARG A 106 -10.31 -6.34 8.55
N LEU A 107 -9.03 -6.00 8.74
CA LEU A 107 -7.95 -6.43 7.84
C LEU A 107 -7.74 -7.95 7.90
N GLY A 108 -7.66 -8.52 9.11
CA GLY A 108 -7.40 -9.94 9.32
C GLY A 108 -5.99 -10.36 8.86
N SER A 109 -5.87 -11.59 8.38
CA SER A 109 -4.63 -12.12 7.80
C SER A 109 -4.93 -12.99 6.58
N PHE A 110 -3.91 -13.27 5.77
CA PHE A 110 -4.06 -14.12 4.58
C PHE A 110 -4.54 -15.54 4.88
N THR A 111 -4.25 -16.06 6.07
CA THR A 111 -4.66 -17.39 6.52
C THR A 111 -5.92 -17.39 7.38
N SER A 112 -6.46 -16.22 7.72
CA SER A 112 -7.67 -16.10 8.54
C SER A 112 -8.90 -16.57 7.77
N GLY A 113 -9.95 -16.99 8.48
CA GLY A 113 -11.26 -17.25 7.85
C GLY A 113 -12.12 -15.98 7.68
N LYS A 114 -11.70 -14.85 8.26
CA LYS A 114 -12.40 -13.57 8.21
C LYS A 114 -11.39 -12.42 8.06
N GLY A 115 -11.81 -11.36 7.37
CA GLY A 115 -11.03 -10.15 7.14
C GLY A 115 -10.80 -9.89 5.65
N TYR A 116 -10.39 -8.68 5.31
CA TYR A 116 -10.14 -8.30 3.92
C TYR A 116 -8.98 -9.09 3.30
N LEU A 117 -7.92 -9.34 4.06
CA LEU A 117 -6.74 -10.07 3.57
C LEU A 117 -6.99 -11.56 3.36
N SER A 118 -8.02 -12.13 3.99
CA SER A 118 -8.38 -13.55 3.78
C SER A 118 -9.11 -13.81 2.46
N VAL A 119 -9.56 -12.77 1.76
CA VAL A 119 -10.28 -12.92 0.49
C VAL A 119 -9.28 -13.18 -0.64
N ASN A 120 -9.10 -14.44 -1.00
CA ASN A 120 -8.20 -14.87 -2.08
C ASN A 120 -8.91 -15.04 -3.45
N GLU A 121 -9.94 -14.25 -3.69
CA GLU A 121 -10.65 -14.25 -4.98
C GLU A 121 -10.13 -13.13 -5.86
N GLU A 122 -9.36 -13.49 -6.90
CA GLU A 122 -8.89 -12.56 -7.90
C GLU A 122 -9.66 -12.70 -9.22
N GLY A 123 -10.13 -11.58 -9.75
CA GLY A 123 -10.72 -11.51 -11.08
C GLY A 123 -9.66 -11.49 -12.19
N ALA A 124 -8.72 -12.44 -12.17
CA ALA A 124 -7.53 -12.44 -13.02
C ALA A 124 -7.90 -12.38 -14.51
N LYS A 125 -7.52 -11.27 -15.17
CA LYS A 125 -7.71 -11.04 -16.60
C LYS A 125 -6.51 -10.27 -17.15
N PRO A 126 -6.05 -10.58 -18.38
CA PRO A 126 -4.91 -9.86 -18.99
C PRO A 126 -5.26 -8.42 -19.38
N MET A 127 -6.55 -8.11 -19.54
CA MET A 127 -7.07 -6.78 -19.85
C MET A 127 -8.19 -6.44 -18.85
N PRO A 128 -8.29 -5.17 -18.39
CA PRO A 128 -9.42 -4.73 -17.60
C PRO A 128 -10.75 -4.92 -18.37
N LYS A 129 -11.83 -5.25 -17.64
CA LYS A 129 -13.16 -5.43 -18.25
C LYS A 129 -13.69 -4.15 -18.90
N ASP A 130 -13.33 -3.00 -18.34
CA ASP A 130 -13.71 -1.66 -18.81
C ASP A 130 -12.47 -0.76 -18.86
N MET A 131 -12.12 -0.30 -20.05
CA MET A 131 -10.97 0.58 -20.31
C MET A 131 -11.30 2.05 -20.02
N PHE A 132 -12.57 2.44 -20.03
CA PHE A 132 -13.02 3.81 -19.80
C PHE A 132 -13.48 4.06 -18.36
N ALA A 133 -13.21 3.10 -17.45
CA ALA A 133 -13.47 3.24 -16.03
C ALA A 133 -12.83 4.53 -15.47
N LEU A 134 -13.55 5.18 -14.55
CA LEU A 134 -13.11 6.43 -13.92
C LEU A 134 -12.52 6.15 -12.54
N TRP A 135 -11.56 6.97 -12.11
CA TRP A 135 -11.13 7.05 -10.71
C TRP A 135 -11.68 8.30 -10.01
N GLY A 136 -12.14 9.28 -10.79
CA GLY A 136 -12.66 10.56 -10.31
C GLY A 136 -14.05 10.88 -10.86
N TRP A 137 -14.29 12.15 -11.18
CA TRP A 137 -15.65 12.65 -11.45
C TRP A 137 -16.00 12.79 -12.94
N HIS A 138 -15.02 12.75 -13.83
CA HIS A 138 -15.21 13.02 -15.26
C HIS A 138 -14.28 12.18 -16.13
N ARG A 139 -14.58 12.02 -17.43
CA ARG A 139 -13.75 11.26 -18.39
C ARG A 139 -12.30 11.73 -18.51
N SER A 140 -12.01 12.98 -18.13
CA SER A 140 -10.63 13.49 -18.05
C SER A 140 -9.82 12.86 -16.91
N GLU A 141 -10.51 12.34 -15.89
CA GLU A 141 -10.00 11.60 -14.73
C GLU A 141 -10.27 10.09 -14.91
N SER A 142 -9.91 9.57 -16.08
CA SER A 142 -9.98 8.13 -16.40
C SER A 142 -8.92 7.35 -15.64
N LYS A 143 -9.26 6.12 -15.23
CA LYS A 143 -8.38 5.20 -14.50
C LYS A 143 -7.20 4.73 -15.35
N PHE A 144 -7.45 4.51 -16.64
CA PHE A 144 -6.44 4.12 -17.61
C PHE A 144 -6.13 5.32 -18.53
N VAL A 145 -4.86 5.67 -18.64
CA VAL A 145 -4.38 6.80 -19.44
C VAL A 145 -3.13 6.40 -20.25
N SER A 146 -2.74 7.22 -21.22
CA SER A 146 -1.54 6.97 -22.02
C SER A 146 -0.26 7.05 -21.18
N ARG A 147 0.79 6.33 -21.60
CA ARG A 147 2.10 6.33 -20.93
C ARG A 147 2.70 7.74 -20.79
N ASP A 148 2.53 8.59 -21.80
CA ASP A 148 2.98 9.99 -21.76
C ASP A 148 2.29 10.77 -20.64
N LYS A 149 0.97 10.58 -20.45
CA LYS A 149 0.23 11.23 -19.36
C LYS A 149 0.69 10.71 -17.99
N ILE A 150 0.94 9.40 -17.84
CA ILE A 150 1.49 8.82 -16.60
C ILE A 150 2.85 9.45 -16.27
N ILE A 151 3.75 9.56 -17.26
CA ILE A 151 5.08 10.17 -17.05
C ILE A 151 4.93 11.62 -16.59
N LYS A 152 4.04 12.39 -17.22
CA LYS A 152 3.76 13.78 -16.82
C LYS A 152 3.17 13.88 -15.42
N GLU A 153 2.31 12.94 -15.02
CA GLU A 153 1.78 12.87 -13.66
C GLU A 153 2.88 12.58 -12.64
N GLN A 154 3.79 11.64 -12.92
CA GLN A 154 4.95 11.37 -12.05
C GLN A 154 5.89 12.57 -11.92
N VAL A 155 6.16 13.26 -13.02
CA VAL A 155 6.94 14.51 -13.01
C VAL A 155 6.22 15.56 -12.15
N ARG A 156 4.89 15.67 -12.27
CA ARG A 156 4.10 16.60 -11.48
C ARG A 156 4.14 16.27 -9.99
N SER A 157 4.01 15.01 -9.59
CA SER A 157 4.11 14.60 -8.18
C SER A 157 5.47 14.97 -7.58
N ARG A 158 6.55 14.82 -8.36
CA ARG A 158 7.90 15.19 -7.88
C ARG A 158 8.11 16.71 -7.80
N VAL A 159 7.68 17.47 -8.81
CA VAL A 159 7.93 18.92 -8.91
C VAL A 159 6.94 19.74 -8.08
N HIS A 160 5.70 19.28 -7.96
CA HIS A 160 4.60 20.02 -7.31
C HIS A 160 4.07 19.34 -6.03
N GLY A 161 4.88 18.51 -5.36
CA GLY A 161 4.48 17.78 -4.16
C GLY A 161 3.90 18.68 -3.05
N GLY A 162 4.35 19.93 -2.93
CA GLY A 162 3.79 20.89 -1.97
C GLY A 162 2.30 21.18 -2.14
N LYS A 163 1.72 20.96 -3.33
CA LYS A 163 0.27 21.10 -3.55
C LYS A 163 -0.54 19.99 -2.88
N GLU A 164 0.06 18.84 -2.58
CA GLU A 164 -0.61 17.71 -1.93
C GLU A 164 -0.80 17.94 -0.43
N MET A 165 -0.06 18.87 0.17
CA MET A 165 -0.17 19.20 1.60
C MET A 165 -1.35 20.11 1.94
N VAL A 166 -1.98 20.76 0.95
CA VAL A 166 -3.03 21.76 1.18
C VAL A 166 -4.31 21.41 0.42
N GLY A 167 -5.42 21.28 1.16
CA GLY A 167 -6.75 21.09 0.59
C GLY A 167 -7.67 22.27 0.88
N THR A 168 -8.14 22.99 -0.14
CA THR A 168 -9.06 24.12 0.03
C THR A 168 -10.45 23.83 -0.53
N VAL A 169 -11.49 24.48 0.01
CA VAL A 169 -12.86 24.39 -0.53
C VAL A 169 -12.91 24.89 -1.98
N PHE A 170 -12.15 25.93 -2.30
CA PHE A 170 -12.05 26.49 -3.65
C PHE A 170 -11.60 25.45 -4.68
N THR A 171 -10.50 24.73 -4.42
CA THR A 171 -9.99 23.69 -5.35
C THR A 171 -10.97 22.53 -5.52
N LYS A 172 -11.67 22.12 -4.45
CA LYS A 172 -12.72 21.09 -4.50
C LYS A 172 -13.93 21.55 -5.32
N ALA A 173 -14.33 22.81 -5.21
CA ALA A 173 -15.43 23.38 -6.00
C ALA A 173 -15.05 23.51 -7.48
N LEU A 174 -13.82 23.96 -7.77
CA LEU A 174 -13.29 24.10 -9.12
C LEU A 174 -13.19 22.75 -9.85
N ARG A 175 -12.91 21.66 -9.13
CA ARG A 175 -12.83 20.31 -9.70
C ARG A 175 -14.17 19.78 -10.21
N ARG A 176 -15.31 20.35 -9.80
CA ARG A 176 -16.63 19.87 -10.21
C ARG A 176 -16.78 19.99 -11.74
N PRO A 177 -17.11 18.91 -12.45
CA PRO A 177 -17.00 18.87 -13.92
C PRO A 177 -18.22 19.47 -14.65
N TRP A 178 -19.09 20.22 -13.97
CA TRP A 178 -20.37 20.68 -14.52
C TRP A 178 -20.21 21.63 -15.73
N ALA A 179 -19.09 22.37 -15.80
CA ALA A 179 -18.75 23.26 -16.90
C ALA A 179 -17.66 22.68 -17.83
N LEU A 180 -17.19 21.44 -17.59
CA LEU A 180 -16.20 20.81 -18.45
C LEU A 180 -16.85 20.29 -19.73
N TYR A 181 -16.10 20.39 -20.83
CA TYR A 181 -16.56 19.89 -22.12
C TYR A 181 -16.78 18.37 -22.09
N ASN A 182 -18.05 17.97 -22.21
CA ASN A 182 -18.52 16.59 -22.19
C ASN A 182 -19.02 16.11 -23.57
N GLY A 183 -18.80 16.88 -24.63
CA GLY A 183 -19.21 16.52 -25.99
C GLY A 183 -18.37 15.41 -26.61
N MET A 184 -18.84 14.86 -27.72
CA MET A 184 -18.18 13.74 -28.41
C MET A 184 -17.00 14.19 -29.26
N LEU A 185 -15.93 13.40 -29.25
CA LEU A 185 -14.74 13.57 -30.06
C LEU A 185 -14.77 12.61 -31.26
N PRO A 186 -13.99 12.85 -32.33
CA PRO A 186 -14.03 12.01 -33.52
C PRO A 186 -13.74 10.52 -33.28
N PHE A 187 -12.93 10.19 -32.25
CA PHE A 187 -12.63 8.81 -31.87
C PHE A 187 -13.76 8.15 -31.06
N ASP A 188 -14.69 8.92 -30.48
CA ASP A 188 -15.86 8.34 -29.82
C ASP A 188 -16.80 7.70 -30.85
N PHE A 189 -16.84 8.25 -32.07
CA PHE A 189 -17.58 7.70 -33.20
C PHE A 189 -16.83 6.62 -33.96
N ARG A 190 -15.52 6.81 -34.18
CA ARG A 190 -14.69 5.91 -35.00
C ARG A 190 -14.03 4.77 -34.22
N GLY A 191 -14.09 4.83 -32.89
CA GLY A 191 -13.33 3.97 -31.99
C GLY A 191 -11.88 4.45 -31.78
N PRO A 192 -11.12 3.76 -30.89
CA PRO A 192 -9.73 4.08 -30.61
C PRO A 192 -8.85 3.96 -31.85
N ALA A 193 -7.88 4.85 -31.98
CA ALA A 193 -6.90 4.77 -33.07
C ALA A 193 -6.11 3.46 -33.00
N TYR A 194 -5.99 2.76 -34.14
CA TYR A 194 -5.25 1.52 -34.21
C TYR A 194 -3.75 1.76 -33.91
N ARG A 195 -3.22 1.01 -32.95
CA ARG A 195 -1.79 0.95 -32.62
C ARG A 195 -1.36 -0.51 -32.63
N ARG A 196 -0.20 -0.79 -33.25
CA ARG A 196 0.32 -2.15 -33.32
C ARG A 196 0.63 -2.65 -31.90
N PRO A 197 0.18 -3.86 -31.52
CA PRO A 197 0.51 -4.44 -30.23
C PRO A 197 1.97 -4.87 -30.19
N THR A 198 2.52 -5.01 -28.98
CA THR A 198 3.85 -5.59 -28.77
C THR A 198 3.83 -7.07 -29.16
N SER A 199 4.80 -7.48 -29.99
CA SER A 199 4.98 -8.87 -30.41
C SER A 199 6.21 -9.46 -29.72
N PHE A 200 6.07 -10.67 -29.17
CA PHE A 200 7.14 -11.38 -28.45
C PHE A 200 7.63 -12.58 -29.26
N LYS A 201 8.27 -12.32 -30.40
CA LYS A 201 8.78 -13.39 -31.29
C LYS A 201 9.98 -14.14 -30.71
N ASP A 202 10.79 -13.46 -29.91
CA ASP A 202 12.01 -14.01 -29.30
C ASP A 202 11.76 -14.67 -27.94
N ALA A 203 10.48 -14.86 -27.55
CA ALA A 203 10.14 -15.49 -26.29
C ALA A 203 10.45 -17.01 -26.35
N PRO A 204 10.97 -17.60 -25.25
CA PRO A 204 11.16 -19.04 -25.18
C PRO A 204 9.81 -19.78 -25.24
N SER A 205 9.84 -21.05 -25.67
CA SER A 205 8.65 -21.88 -25.73
C SER A 205 8.03 -22.07 -24.34
N PHE A 206 6.71 -21.90 -24.23
CA PHE A 206 5.97 -22.10 -22.97
C PHE A 206 5.53 -23.56 -22.80
N GLY A 207 5.49 -24.02 -21.55
CA GLY A 207 4.91 -25.33 -21.20
C GLY A 207 3.38 -25.31 -21.16
N THR A 208 2.77 -26.49 -21.13
CA THR A 208 1.30 -26.69 -21.10
C THR A 208 0.69 -26.62 -19.70
N GLN A 209 1.51 -26.48 -18.66
CA GLN A 209 1.05 -26.45 -17.28
C GLN A 209 0.33 -25.13 -16.97
N ARG A 210 -0.84 -25.24 -16.31
CA ARG A 210 -1.56 -24.07 -15.82
C ARG A 210 -0.82 -23.46 -14.64
N THR A 211 -0.63 -22.15 -14.67
CA THR A 211 -0.11 -21.40 -13.52
C THR A 211 -1.14 -21.38 -12.40
N GLY A 212 -0.74 -21.73 -11.19
CA GLY A 212 -1.56 -21.53 -9.99
C GLY A 212 -1.71 -20.05 -9.64
N LYS A 213 -2.56 -19.76 -8.65
CA LYS A 213 -2.64 -18.43 -8.04
C LYS A 213 -1.32 -18.13 -7.33
N ALA A 214 -0.91 -16.86 -7.35
CA ALA A 214 0.31 -16.42 -6.69
C ALA A 214 0.17 -16.34 -5.15
N TYR A 215 -1.04 -16.08 -4.67
CA TYR A 215 -1.41 -15.97 -3.27
C TYR A 215 -2.75 -16.66 -3.02
#